data_AF-A0A920AEU1-F1
#
_entry.id   AF-A0A920AEU1-F1
#
_cell.length_a   1.000
_cell.length_b   1.000
_cell.length_c   1.000
_cell.angle_alpha   90.00
_cell.angle_beta   90.00
_cell.angle_gamma   90.00
#
_symmetry.space_group_name_H-M   'P 1'
#
loop_
_entity.id
_entity.type
_entity.pdbx_description
1 polymer ?
#
loop_
_entity_poly.entity_id
_entity_poly.type
_entity_poly.pdbx_seq_one_letter_code
_entity_poly.pdbx_strand_id
1 'polypeptide(L)'
;MNADYIEFSELANTNDQSQCIHLITYGCMNVDYLEFNPLANVDDQSCNIVAVYGCTDSTAFNYDYTANSDDESCYPIITGCTAEDADRLSPCW
;
A
#
# COMPACT_ATOMS: atom_id res chain seq x y z
N MET A 1 -7.40 21.21 -29.97
CA MET A 1 -7.89 21.42 -28.59
C MET A 1 -8.12 20.04 -28.03
N ASN A 2 -7.11 19.47 -27.37
CA ASN A 2 -7.19 18.12 -26.82
C ASN A 2 -7.51 18.25 -25.32
N ALA A 3 -8.64 17.71 -24.88
CA ALA A 3 -9.09 17.74 -23.49
C ALA A 3 -8.40 16.69 -22.60
N ASP A 4 -7.49 15.89 -23.17
CA ASP A 4 -6.78 14.84 -22.46
C ASP A 4 -5.60 15.35 -21.59
N TYR A 5 -5.42 16.67 -21.44
CA TYR A 5 -4.32 17.28 -20.68
C TYR A 5 -4.84 18.08 -19.49
N ILE A 6 -4.15 18.02 -18.35
CA ILE A 6 -4.57 18.72 -17.12
C ILE A 6 -4.52 20.24 -17.26
N GLU A 7 -3.66 20.77 -18.12
CA GLU A 7 -3.53 22.21 -18.39
C GLU A 7 -4.58 22.73 -19.39
N PHE A 8 -5.45 21.86 -19.91
CA PHE A 8 -6.52 22.28 -20.80
C PHE A 8 -7.47 23.25 -20.09
N SER A 9 -7.76 24.39 -20.74
CA SER A 9 -8.69 25.40 -20.25
C SER A 9 -9.57 25.92 -21.37
N GLU A 10 -10.89 25.89 -21.16
CA GLU A 10 -11.87 26.45 -22.09
C GLU A 10 -11.81 27.99 -22.17
N LEU A 11 -11.14 28.64 -21.22
CA LEU A 11 -10.93 30.09 -21.19
C LEU A 11 -9.69 30.51 -21.99
N ALA A 12 -8.87 29.56 -22.47
CA ALA A 12 -7.69 29.86 -23.26
C ALA A 12 -8.09 30.47 -24.62
N ASN A 13 -7.70 31.73 -24.85
CA ASN A 13 -7.98 32.45 -26.09
C ASN A 13 -6.86 32.33 -27.15
N THR A 14 -5.73 31.75 -26.77
CA THR A 14 -4.56 31.54 -27.62
C THR A 14 -4.09 30.10 -27.45
N ASN A 15 -3.81 29.42 -28.57
CA ASN A 15 -3.35 28.03 -28.56
C ASN A 15 -1.82 27.96 -28.48
N ASP A 16 -1.31 27.60 -27.32
CA ASP A 16 0.10 27.25 -27.11
C ASP A 16 0.22 25.76 -26.78
N GLN A 17 0.63 24.96 -27.76
CA GLN A 17 0.78 23.51 -27.60
C GLN A 17 1.93 23.13 -26.66
N SER A 18 2.86 24.05 -26.38
CA SER A 18 3.95 23.78 -25.44
C SER A 18 3.47 23.67 -23.98
N GLN A 19 2.26 24.13 -23.69
CA GLN A 19 1.64 24.04 -22.36
C GLN A 19 0.94 22.70 -22.11
N CYS A 20 0.67 21.90 -23.15
CA CYS A 20 0.04 20.58 -23.03
C CYS A 20 1.09 19.52 -22.70
N ILE A 21 1.58 19.52 -21.46
CA ILE A 21 2.70 18.67 -21.04
C ILE A 21 2.21 17.38 -20.39
N HIS A 22 1.23 17.47 -19.48
CA HIS A 22 0.82 16.32 -18.67
C HIS A 22 -0.53 15.76 -19.15
N LEU A 23 -0.51 14.53 -19.66
CA LEU A 23 -1.72 13.77 -19.97
C LEU A 23 -2.48 13.42 -18.69
N ILE A 24 -3.80 13.48 -18.73
CA ILE A 24 -4.66 13.03 -17.66
C ILE A 24 -4.48 11.51 -17.49
N THR A 25 -4.17 11.11 -16.26
CA THR A 25 -4.10 9.72 -15.83
C THR A 25 -4.96 9.58 -14.60
N TYR A 26 -6.03 8.80 -14.74
CA TYR A 26 -6.97 8.50 -13.67
C TYR A 26 -6.41 7.40 -12.75
N GLY A 27 -6.70 7.51 -11.47
CA GLY A 27 -6.42 6.47 -10.49
C GLY A 27 -6.42 7.00 -9.06
N CYS A 28 -6.27 6.09 -8.10
CA CYS A 28 -6.14 6.44 -6.70
C CYS A 28 -4.83 7.20 -6.44
N MET A 29 -4.94 8.42 -5.93
CA MET A 29 -3.78 9.26 -5.60
C MET A 29 -3.32 9.12 -4.15
N ASN A 30 -4.04 8.37 -3.32
CA ASN A 30 -3.71 8.17 -1.91
C ASN A 30 -2.82 6.95 -1.71
N VAL A 31 -1.61 7.16 -1.20
CA VAL A 31 -0.61 6.11 -0.89
C VAL A 31 -1.07 5.12 0.17
N ASP A 32 -2.01 5.50 1.03
CA ASP A 32 -2.51 4.64 2.11
C ASP A 32 -3.49 3.55 1.62
N TYR A 33 -3.71 3.42 0.30
CA TYR A 33 -4.64 2.48 -0.30
C TYR A 33 -3.91 1.49 -1.22
N LEU A 34 -4.42 0.26 -1.32
CA LEU A 34 -3.85 -0.79 -2.17
C LEU A 34 -3.93 -0.44 -3.67
N GLU A 35 -4.93 0.34 -4.07
CA GLU A 35 -5.12 0.77 -5.45
C GLU A 35 -4.28 1.99 -5.84
N PHE A 36 -3.40 2.46 -4.94
CA PHE A 36 -2.54 3.62 -5.20
C PHE A 36 -1.81 3.51 -6.55
N ASN A 37 -1.98 4.53 -7.39
CA ASN A 37 -1.29 4.66 -8.66
C ASN A 37 -0.35 5.88 -8.60
N PRO A 38 0.99 5.69 -8.59
CA PRO A 38 1.95 6.79 -8.51
C PRO A 38 1.97 7.68 -9.76
N LEU A 39 1.33 7.26 -10.85
CA LEU A 39 1.22 8.03 -12.09
C LEU A 39 -0.11 8.78 -12.21
N ALA A 40 -1.07 8.55 -11.31
CA ALA A 40 -2.35 9.23 -11.33
C ALA A 40 -2.17 10.71 -10.99
N ASN A 41 -2.79 11.58 -11.80
CA ASN A 41 -2.83 13.03 -11.59
C ASN A 41 -4.25 13.57 -11.46
N VAL A 42 -5.26 12.71 -11.65
CA VAL A 42 -6.66 12.98 -11.39
C VAL A 42 -7.23 11.81 -10.60
N ASP A 43 -7.75 12.11 -9.41
CA ASP A 43 -8.42 11.14 -8.57
C ASP A 43 -9.74 10.71 -9.22
N ASP A 44 -9.88 9.41 -9.47
CA ASP A 44 -11.08 8.79 -10.02
C ASP A 44 -11.95 8.12 -8.95
N GLN A 45 -11.62 8.32 -7.66
CA GLN A 45 -12.27 7.69 -6.53
C GLN A 45 -12.14 6.16 -6.54
N SER A 46 -11.10 5.61 -7.19
CA SER A 46 -10.77 4.18 -7.14
C SER A 46 -10.10 3.73 -5.84
N CYS A 47 -9.78 4.65 -4.92
CA CYS A 47 -9.27 4.33 -3.58
C CYS A 47 -10.33 3.61 -2.75
N ASN A 48 -10.29 2.28 -2.72
CA ASN A 48 -11.35 1.47 -2.09
C ASN A 48 -10.85 0.76 -0.84
N ILE A 49 -9.65 0.18 -0.89
CA ILE A 49 -9.13 -0.66 0.18
C ILE A 49 -7.92 0.02 0.82
N VAL A 50 -8.09 0.45 2.08
CA VAL A 50 -6.98 0.98 2.89
C VAL A 50 -5.94 -0.13 3.07
N ALA A 51 -4.69 0.17 2.80
CA ALA A 51 -3.56 -0.72 3.05
C ALA A 51 -3.34 -0.83 4.56
N VAL A 52 -3.44 -2.05 5.09
CA VAL A 52 -3.10 -2.39 6.47
C VAL A 52 -1.88 -3.29 6.41
N TYR A 53 -0.75 -2.74 6.86
CA TYR A 53 0.53 -3.42 6.87
C TYR A 53 0.69 -4.28 8.12
N GLY A 54 1.17 -5.50 7.92
CA GLY A 54 1.48 -6.44 8.99
C GLY A 54 1.67 -7.85 8.44
N CYS A 55 1.99 -8.80 9.32
CA CYS A 55 2.21 -10.17 8.89
C CYS A 55 0.90 -10.84 8.41
N THR A 56 0.85 -11.21 7.13
CA THR A 56 -0.33 -11.87 6.52
C THR A 56 -0.24 -13.41 6.55
N ASP A 57 0.91 -13.97 6.95
CA ASP A 57 1.10 -15.41 7.06
C ASP A 57 0.42 -15.98 8.32
N SER A 58 -0.67 -16.72 8.13
CA SER A 58 -1.42 -17.39 9.20
C SER A 58 -0.62 -18.41 10.03
N THR A 59 0.57 -18.81 9.57
CA THR A 59 1.47 -19.72 10.27
C THR A 59 2.56 -19.01 11.09
N ALA A 60 2.65 -17.68 10.97
CA ALA A 60 3.58 -16.87 11.73
C ALA A 60 3.11 -16.58 13.17
N PHE A 61 4.07 -16.39 14.07
CA PHE A 61 3.85 -16.06 15.48
C PHE A 61 3.11 -14.73 15.67
N ASN A 62 3.40 -13.74 14.82
CA ASN A 62 2.82 -12.40 14.84
C ASN A 62 1.79 -12.18 13.72
N TYR A 63 1.11 -13.24 13.25
CA TYR A 63 0.03 -13.12 12.29
C TYR A 63 -1.00 -12.06 12.71
N ASP A 64 -1.26 -11.11 11.81
CA ASP A 64 -2.31 -10.09 11.98
C ASP A 64 -3.42 -10.34 10.96
N TYR A 65 -4.59 -10.75 11.47
CA TYR A 65 -5.76 -11.03 10.64
C TYR A 65 -6.39 -9.78 9.99
N THR A 66 -6.01 -8.58 10.45
CA THR A 66 -6.44 -7.31 9.88
C THR A 66 -5.51 -6.80 8.78
N ALA A 67 -4.28 -7.34 8.70
CA ALA A 67 -3.32 -6.99 7.68
C ALA A 67 -3.77 -7.52 6.31
N ASN A 68 -3.65 -6.68 5.29
CA ASN A 68 -3.94 -7.00 3.89
C ASN A 68 -2.74 -6.75 2.96
N SER A 69 -1.64 -6.23 3.50
CA SER A 69 -0.37 -6.04 2.82
C SER A 69 0.75 -6.56 3.72
N ASP A 70 1.52 -7.52 3.24
CA ASP A 70 2.64 -8.08 4.00
C ASP A 70 3.77 -7.05 4.10
N ASP A 71 4.25 -6.82 5.32
CA ASP A 71 5.34 -5.88 5.62
C ASP A 71 6.67 -6.59 5.88
N GLU A 72 6.75 -7.89 5.57
CA GLU A 72 7.90 -8.76 5.81
C GLU A 72 8.27 -8.88 7.31
N SER A 73 7.37 -8.52 8.23
CA SER A 73 7.60 -8.64 9.67
C SER A 73 7.31 -10.04 10.24
N CYS A 74 6.87 -11.00 9.42
CA CYS A 74 6.47 -12.33 9.87
C CYS A 74 7.60 -13.10 10.59
N TYR A 75 7.33 -13.54 11.81
CA TYR A 75 8.21 -14.37 12.62
C TYR A 75 7.72 -15.82 12.64
N PRO A 76 8.58 -16.83 12.40
CA PRO A 76 8.17 -18.22 12.50
C PRO A 76 7.87 -18.61 13.95
N ILE A 77 6.92 -19.52 14.15
CA ILE A 77 6.71 -20.16 15.45
C ILE A 77 7.88 -21.11 15.72
N ILE A 78 8.67 -20.83 16.76
CA ILE A 78 9.75 -21.70 17.23
C ILE A 78 9.31 -22.37 18.54
N THR A 79 9.18 -23.69 18.53
CA THR A 79 8.81 -24.47 19.72
C THR A 79 10.06 -24.83 20.54
N GLY A 80 10.03 -24.53 21.84
CA GLY A 80 11.11 -24.83 22.80
C GLY A 80 10.71 -24.47 24.22
N CYS A 81 11.60 -24.64 25.19
CA CYS A 81 11.35 -24.26 26.59
C CYS A 81 11.58 -22.75 26.76
N THR A 82 10.63 -22.06 27.38
CA THR A 82 10.77 -20.66 27.77
C THR A 82 11.53 -20.56 29.11
N ALA A 83 12.14 -19.42 29.41
CA ALA A 83 12.90 -19.24 30.65
C ALA A 83 12.03 -19.31 31.93
N GLU A 84 10.72 -19.15 31.78
CA GLU A 84 9.70 -19.32 32.84
C GLU A 84 9.32 -20.79 33.07
N ASP A 85 9.51 -21.66 32.07
CA ASP A 85 9.37 -23.12 32.18
C ASP A 85 10.70 -23.82 32.53
N ALA A 86 11.80 -23.07 32.62
CA ALA A 86 13.12 -23.58 33.00
C ALA A 86 13.23 -23.74 34.53
N ASP A 87 12.31 -24.51 35.13
CA ASP A 87 12.55 -25.02 36.46
C ASP A 87 13.78 -25.94 36.38
N ARG A 88 14.78 -25.70 37.23
CA ARG A 88 16.20 -26.11 37.08
C ARG A 88 16.47 -27.63 37.07
N LEU A 89 15.49 -28.48 36.79
CA LEU A 89 15.58 -29.94 36.81
C LEU A 89 14.95 -30.65 35.60
N SER A 90 14.51 -29.93 34.57
CA SER A 90 14.12 -30.55 33.30
C SER A 90 14.65 -29.69 32.17
N PRO A 91 15.76 -30.08 31.52
CA PRO A 91 16.13 -29.43 30.29
C PRO A 91 14.99 -29.67 29.30
N CYS A 92 14.87 -28.81 28.30
CA CYS A 92 14.36 -29.30 27.04
C CYS A 92 15.31 -30.45 26.62
N TRP A 93 14.88 -31.67 26.98
CA TRP A 93 15.53 -33.00 27.02
C TRP A 93 16.32 -33.34 28.28
#